data_AF-A0AAE6WEX9-F1
#
_entry.id   AF-A0AAE6WEX9-F1
#
_cell.length_a   1.000
_cell.length_b   1.000
_cell.length_c   1.000
_cell.angle_alpha   90.00
_cell.angle_beta   90.00
_cell.angle_gamma   90.00
#
_symmetry.space_group_name_H-M   'P 1'
#
loop_
_entity.id
_entity.type
_entity.pdbx_description
1 polymer ?
#
loop_
_entity_poly.entity_id
_entity_poly.type
_entity_poly.pdbx_seq_one_letter_code
_entity_poly.pdbx_strand_id
1 'polypeptide(L)'
;MRKHAYLVIAHNNFQQLEFLLSLLDDEKNDIFLLIDKKSEISASVLKSLNESCNKSIFTLVERVKINWGGYSQIKAELILPELSN
;
A
#
# COMPACT_ATOMS: atom_id res chain seq x y z
N MET A 1 20.77 12.33 4.28
CA MET A 1 20.06 11.09 4.67
C MET A 1 19.30 10.57 3.47
N ARG A 2 19.07 9.26 3.35
CA ARG A 2 18.46 8.64 2.15
C ARG A 2 16.93 8.64 2.23
N LYS A 3 16.28 8.80 1.08
CA LYS A 3 14.83 8.64 0.89
C LYS A 3 14.51 7.15 0.73
N HIS A 4 13.35 6.71 1.20
CA HIS A 4 12.91 5.31 1.11
C HIS A 4 11.56 5.20 0.41
N ALA A 5 11.38 4.16 -0.40
CA ALA A 5 10.09 3.78 -0.97
C ALA A 5 9.63 2.48 -0.30
N TYR A 6 8.46 2.51 0.35
CA TYR A 6 7.81 1.36 0.96
C TYR A 6 6.72 0.85 0.03
N LEU A 7 6.86 -0.40 -0.39
CA LEU A 7 5.94 -1.07 -1.30
C LEU A 7 5.13 -2.07 -0.48
N VAL A 8 3.85 -1.78 -0.25
CA VAL A 8 2.99 -2.55 0.66
C VAL A 8 1.88 -3.23 -0.14
N ILE A 9 1.82 -4.56 -0.07
CA ILE A 9 0.70 -5.35 -0.60
C ILE A 9 -0.13 -5.84 0.58
N ALA A 10 -1.41 -5.44 0.63
CA ALA A 10 -2.33 -5.79 1.70
C ALA A 10 -3.58 -6.48 1.17
N HIS A 11 -4.16 -7.37 1.97
CA HIS A 11 -5.37 -8.10 1.58
C HIS A 11 -6.43 -8.19 2.70
N ASN A 12 -6.11 -7.83 3.95
CA ASN A 12 -7.03 -7.84 5.08
C ASN A 12 -6.50 -6.97 6.24
N ASN A 13 -7.20 -7.03 7.38
CA ASN A 13 -6.82 -6.44 8.66
C ASN A 13 -6.40 -4.96 8.59
N PHE A 14 -7.29 -4.12 8.05
CA PHE A 14 -6.96 -2.73 7.73
C PHE A 14 -6.61 -1.86 8.93
N GLN A 15 -7.07 -2.20 10.14
CA GLN A 15 -6.64 -1.51 11.36
C GLN A 15 -5.14 -1.73 11.65
N GLN A 16 -4.64 -2.93 11.40
CA GLN A 16 -3.20 -3.21 11.49
C GLN A 16 -2.43 -2.49 10.39
N LEU A 17 -2.98 -2.44 9.19
CA LEU A 17 -2.38 -1.70 8.08
C LEU A 17 -2.30 -0.20 8.40
N GLU A 18 -3.37 0.40 8.92
CA GLU A 18 -3.39 1.80 9.36
C GLU A 18 -2.32 2.07 10.42
N PHE A 19 -2.20 1.18 11.41
CA PHE A 19 -1.13 1.29 12.40
C PHE A 19 0.25 1.24 11.77
N LEU A 20 0.51 0.29 10.86
CA LEU A 20 1.77 0.21 10.12
C LEU A 20 2.05 1.49 9.33
N LEU A 21 1.06 2.00 8.60
CA LEU A 21 1.19 3.22 7.80
C LEU A 21 1.55 4.43 8.67
N SER A 22 0.90 4.59 9.83
CA SER A 22 1.22 5.67 10.78
C SER A 22 2.66 5.60 11.33
N LEU A 23 3.23 4.40 11.46
CA LEU A 23 4.61 4.21 11.89
C LEU A 23 5.62 4.50 10.77
N LEU A 24 5.21 4.31 9.52
CA LEU A 24 6.02 4.61 8.34
C LEU A 24 5.88 6.07 7.88
N ASP A 25 4.96 6.84 8.46
CA ASP A 25 4.67 8.22 8.08
C ASP A 25 5.81 9.18 8.45
N ASP A 26 6.72 9.40 7.50
CA ASP A 26 7.85 10.31 7.59
C ASP A 26 8.04 11.05 6.26
N GLU A 27 8.52 12.29 6.31
CA GLU A 27 8.75 13.15 5.13
C GLU A 27 9.77 12.55 4.12
N LYS A 28 10.58 11.58 4.55
CA LYS A 28 11.58 10.90 3.71
C LYS A 28 11.06 9.60 3.12
N ASN A 29 9.81 9.24 3.38
CA ASN A 29 9.22 8.00 2.94
C ASN A 29 8.15 8.26 1.88
N ASP A 30 8.22 7.50 0.79
CA ASP A 30 7.14 7.36 -0.17
C ASP A 30 6.49 6.00 0.07
N ILE A 31 5.17 5.96 0.20
CA ILE A 31 4.42 4.73 0.50
C ILE A 31 3.50 4.43 -0.68
N PHE A 32 3.70 3.25 -1.27
CA PHE A 32 2.86 2.71 -2.33
C PHE A 32 2.07 1.53 -1.78
N LEU A 33 0.74 1.67 -1.75
CA LEU A 33 -0.16 0.67 -1.21
C LEU A 33 -0.95 0.00 -2.34
N LEU A 34 -0.81 -1.31 -2.48
CA LEU A 34 -1.64 -2.14 -3.34
C LEU A 34 -2.56 -3.01 -2.47
N ILE A 35 -3.87 -2.87 -2.65
CA ILE A 35 -4.86 -3.70 -1.96
C ILE A 35 -5.38 -4.75 -2.94
N ASP A 36 -5.30 -6.03 -2.57
CA ASP A 36 -5.82 -7.14 -3.39
C ASP A 36 -7.28 -6.85 -3.77
N LYS A 37 -7.61 -6.96 -5.05
CA LYS A 37 -8.95 -6.74 -5.59
C LYS A 37 -10.01 -7.67 -4.98
N LYS A 38 -9.59 -8.82 -4.43
CA LYS A 38 -10.50 -9.74 -3.72
C LYS A 38 -10.91 -9.24 -2.33
N SER A 39 -10.17 -8.31 -1.76
CA SER A 39 -10.42 -7.82 -0.41
C SER A 39 -11.66 -6.94 -0.36
N GLU A 40 -12.52 -7.20 0.62
CA GLU A 40 -13.65 -6.34 0.93
C GLU A 40 -13.13 -5.13 1.71
N ILE A 41 -13.16 -3.96 1.09
CA ILE A 41 -12.75 -2.70 1.71
C ILE A 41 -13.80 -1.63 1.43
N SER A 42 -14.24 -0.94 2.47
CA SER A 42 -15.18 0.17 2.35
C SER A 42 -14.45 1.46 1.99
N ALA A 43 -15.19 2.42 1.42
CA ALA A 43 -14.67 3.76 1.16
C ALA A 43 -14.21 4.47 2.45
N SER A 44 -14.84 4.18 3.59
CA SER A 44 -14.45 4.75 4.89
C SER A 44 -13.07 4.27 5.35
N VAL A 45 -12.77 2.98 5.17
CA VAL A 45 -11.46 2.42 5.51
C VAL A 45 -10.38 2.96 4.59
N LEU A 46 -10.64 3.04 3.27
CA LEU A 46 -9.71 3.66 2.33
C LEU A 46 -9.38 5.10 2.72
N LYS A 47 -10.38 5.85 3.17
CA LYS A 47 -10.20 7.22 3.65
C LYS A 47 -9.31 7.26 4.90
N SER A 48 -9.55 6.39 5.89
CA SER A 48 -8.73 6.37 7.12
C SER A 48 -7.28 5.95 6.84
N LEU A 49 -7.04 4.99 5.94
CA LEU A 49 -5.68 4.64 5.50
C LEU A 49 -4.95 5.84 4.89
N ASN A 50 -5.64 6.63 4.07
CA ASN A 50 -5.06 7.86 3.50
C ASN A 50 -4.81 8.93 4.58
N GLU A 51 -5.72 9.09 5.54
CA GLU A 51 -5.58 10.06 6.64
C GLU A 51 -4.51 9.65 7.68
N SER A 52 -4.13 8.36 7.71
CA SER A 52 -3.05 7.86 8.58
C SER A 52 -1.65 8.29 8.14
N CYS A 53 -1.51 8.77 6.90
CA CYS A 53 -0.27 9.26 6.32
C CYS A 53 -0.38 10.78 6.07
N ASN A 54 0.27 11.60 6.90
CA ASN A 54 0.21 13.06 6.77
C ASN A 54 1.54 13.70 6.33
N LYS A 55 2.65 12.96 6.41
CA LYS A 55 4.01 13.45 6.10
C LYS A 55 4.59 12.80 4.86
N SER A 56 4.34 11.50 4.70
CA SER A 56 4.80 10.69 3.59
C SER A 56 3.98 10.95 2.32
N ILE A 57 4.60 10.77 1.15
CA ILE A 57 3.84 10.72 -0.11
C ILE A 57 3.14 9.38 -0.15
N PHE A 58 1.80 9.38 -0.06
CA PHE A 58 0.99 8.17 -0.09
C PHE A 58 0.34 7.98 -1.47
N THR A 59 0.58 6.83 -2.08
CA THR A 59 0.03 6.46 -3.40
C THR A 59 -0.75 5.16 -3.30
N LEU A 60 -2.05 5.21 -3.57
CA LEU A 60 -2.88 4.02 -3.74
C LEU A 60 -2.75 3.49 -5.17
N VAL A 61 -2.25 2.27 -5.29
CA VAL A 61 -1.99 1.61 -6.57
C VAL A 61 -3.24 0.89 -7.08
N GLU A 62 -3.36 0.74 -8.40
CA GLU A 62 -4.45 -0.01 -9.03
C GLU A 62 -4.54 -1.44 -8.46
N ARG A 63 -5.76 -1.82 -8.07
CA ARG A 63 -6.03 -3.10 -7.40
C ARG A 63 -5.95 -4.26 -8.39
N VAL A 64 -5.14 -5.26 -8.07
CA VAL A 64 -4.99 -6.50 -8.84
C VAL A 64 -5.60 -7.67 -8.06
N LYS A 65 -6.23 -8.62 -8.77
CA LYS A 65 -6.71 -9.88 -8.17
C LYS A 65 -5.51 -10.79 -7.90
N ILE A 66 -5.15 -10.99 -6.62
CA ILE A 66 -3.94 -11.75 -6.26
C ILE A 66 -4.31 -13.17 -5.83
N ASN A 67 -3.71 -14.15 -6.51
CA ASN A 67 -3.66 -15.54 -6.08
C ASN A 67 -2.31 -15.78 -5.40
N TRP A 68 -2.35 -16.31 -4.17
CA TRP A 68 -1.16 -16.60 -3.40
C TRP A 68 -0.32 -17.68 -4.10
N GLY A 69 0.99 -17.44 -4.22
CA GLY A 69 1.91 -18.33 -4.95
C GLY A 69 1.71 -18.36 -6.47
N GLY A 70 0.83 -17.52 -7.02
CA GLY A 70 0.56 -17.45 -8.46
C GLY A 70 1.25 -16.27 -9.14
N TYR A 71 1.24 -16.28 -10.48
CA TYR A 71 1.79 -15.20 -11.33
C TYR A 71 1.26 -13.80 -10.96
N SER A 72 0.01 -13.71 -10.52
CA SER A 72 -0.60 -12.44 -10.08
C SER A 72 0.13 -11.78 -8.90
N GLN A 73 0.77 -12.55 -8.03
CA GLN A 73 1.55 -12.01 -6.92
C GLN A 73 2.85 -11.36 -7.44
N ILE A 74 3.57 -12.06 -8.31
CA ILE A 74 4.75 -11.52 -9.00
C ILE A 74 4.38 -10.25 -9.77
N LYS A 75 3.25 -10.26 -10.48
CA LYS A 75 2.74 -9.08 -11.20
C LYS A 75 2.51 -7.90 -10.24
N ALA A 76 1.90 -8.13 -9.08
CA ALA A 76 1.69 -7.08 -8.09
C ALA A 76 3.01 -6.52 -7.55
N GLU A 77 4.00 -7.37 -7.31
CA GLU A 77 5.35 -6.99 -6.88
C GLU A 77 6.13 -6.20 -7.94
N LEU A 78 5.85 -6.38 -9.24
CA LEU A 78 6.49 -5.62 -10.32
C LEU A 78 5.84 -4.25 -10.59
N ILE A 79 4.53 -4.13 -10.38
CA ILE A 79 3.81 -2.84 -10.58
C ILE A 79 4.28 -1.77 -9.59
N LEU A 80 4.53 -2.18 -8.34
CA LEU A 80 4.89 -1.27 -7.25
C LEU A 80 6.22 -0.51 -7.52
N PRO A 81 7.33 -1.18 -7.89
CA PRO A 81 8.57 -0.53 -8.29
C PRO A 81 8.44 0.36 -9.53
N GLU A 82 7.67 -0.06 -10.54
CA GLU A 82 7.48 0.71 -11.78
C GLU A 82 6.88 2.09 -11.51
N LEU A 83 5.93 2.18 -10.56
CA LEU A 83 5.29 3.42 -10.16
C LEU A 83 6.14 4.29 -9.21
N SER A 84 7.22 3.75 -8.66
CA SER A 84 8.09 4.44 -7.69
C SER A 84 9.31 5.13 -8.31
N ASN A 85 9.46 5.08 -9.64
CA ASN A 85 10.55 5.71 -10.39
C ASN A 85 10.27 7.17 -10.77
#